data_AF-A0A7S3WK72-F1
#
_entry.id   AF-A0A7S3WK72-F1
#
_cell.length_a   1.000
_cell.length_b   1.000
_cell.length_c   1.000
_cell.angle_alpha   90.00
_cell.angle_beta   90.00
_cell.angle_gamma   90.00
#
_symmetry.space_group_name_H-M   'P 1'
#
loop_
_entity.id
_entity.type
_entity.pdbx_description
1 polymer ?
#
loop_
_entity_poly.entity_id
_entity_poly.type
_entity_poly.pdbx_seq_one_letter_code
_entity_poly.pdbx_strand_id
1 'polypeptide(L)'
;CVLAAAQNNQHDATAEAMHEWWCTHPGRSETAPCLHHSFVQQHKAVCGEGERSSDCLRLEEEHEMYMRERQDLASDQAQSREMHDAWCARPENDGTGFCEGWREWKVGQELITARGGDAEDNSATGGGHPGAERLATAEAMH
;
A
#
# COMPACT_ATOMS: atom_id res chain seq x y z
N CYS A 1 -23.32 5.48 -0.71
CA CYS A 1 -21.97 6.08 -0.52
C CYS A 1 -21.34 5.82 0.85
N VAL A 2 -22.06 5.37 1.89
CA VAL A 2 -21.47 5.16 3.25
C VAL A 2 -20.57 3.91 3.33
N LEU A 3 -20.86 2.87 2.54
CA LEU A 3 -20.09 1.61 2.55
C LEU A 3 -18.67 1.76 1.97
N ALA A 4 -18.49 2.56 0.90
CA ALA A 4 -17.19 2.77 0.28
C ALA A 4 -16.21 3.52 1.18
N ALA A 5 -16.70 4.51 1.96
CA ALA A 5 -15.87 5.25 2.91
C ALA A 5 -15.43 4.37 4.10
N ALA A 6 -16.32 3.51 4.60
CA ALA A 6 -16.00 2.57 5.67
C ALA A 6 -14.97 1.51 5.24
N GLN A 7 -15.04 1.06 3.99
CA GLN A 7 -14.06 0.12 3.41
C GLN A 7 -12.69 0.79 3.23
N ASN A 8 -12.62 2.01 2.69
CA ASN A 8 -11.35 2.74 2.56
C ASN A 8 -10.66 2.95 3.93
N ASN A 9 -11.41 3.36 4.95
CA ASN A 9 -10.84 3.58 6.29
C ASN A 9 -10.31 2.30 6.96
N GLN A 10 -10.90 1.13 6.68
CA GLN A 10 -10.41 -0.16 7.19
C GLN A 10 -9.15 -0.64 6.48
N HIS A 11 -9.03 -0.35 5.18
CA HIS A 11 -7.83 -0.64 4.41
C HIS A 11 -6.64 0.21 4.90
N ASP A 12 -6.87 1.50 5.18
CA ASP A 12 -5.85 2.40 5.71
C ASP A 12 -5.35 1.96 7.10
N ALA A 13 -6.26 1.58 8.00
CA ALA A 13 -5.89 1.10 9.33
C ALA A 13 -5.13 -0.24 9.32
N THR A 14 -5.49 -1.15 8.40
CA THR A 14 -4.78 -2.44 8.24
C THR A 14 -3.39 -2.23 7.67
N ALA A 15 -3.27 -1.34 6.68
CA ALA A 15 -1.98 -0.98 6.10
C ALA A 15 -1.06 -0.33 7.14
N GLU A 16 -1.59 0.60 7.96
CA GLU A 16 -0.84 1.23 9.06
C GLU A 16 -0.34 0.20 10.08
N ALA A 17 -1.22 -0.68 10.58
CA ALA A 17 -0.84 -1.71 11.55
C ALA A 17 0.21 -2.69 11.01
N MET A 18 0.14 -3.04 9.73
CA MET A 18 1.13 -3.89 9.07
C MET A 18 2.50 -3.22 9.01
N HIS A 19 2.56 -1.95 8.58
CA HIS A 19 3.81 -1.21 8.49
C HIS A 19 4.42 -0.97 9.87
N GLU A 20 3.62 -0.56 10.86
CA GLU A 20 4.10 -0.38 12.24
C GLU A 20 4.74 -1.67 12.77
N TRP A 21 4.03 -2.80 12.64
CA TRP A 21 4.56 -4.10 13.05
C TRP A 21 5.88 -4.45 12.35
N TRP A 22 5.93 -4.30 11.02
CA TRP A 22 7.13 -4.60 10.25
C TRP A 22 8.33 -3.76 10.70
N CYS A 23 8.10 -2.46 10.93
CA CYS A 23 9.16 -1.53 11.30
C CYS A 23 9.69 -1.70 12.73
N THR A 24 8.97 -2.44 13.59
CA THR A 24 9.50 -2.84 14.90
C THR A 24 10.49 -4.01 14.83
N HIS A 25 10.65 -4.68 13.69
CA HIS A 25 11.57 -5.81 13.57
C HIS A 25 13.04 -5.36 13.50
N PRO A 26 13.96 -6.05 14.21
CA PRO A 26 15.39 -5.75 14.13
C PRO A 26 15.90 -5.78 12.69
N GLY A 27 16.60 -4.71 12.28
CA GLY A 27 17.17 -4.58 10.95
C GLY A 27 16.18 -4.19 9.84
N ARG A 28 14.91 -3.90 10.17
CA ARG A 28 13.90 -3.50 9.18
C ARG A 28 13.59 -2.00 9.17
N SER A 29 14.02 -1.25 10.18
CA SER A 29 13.74 0.19 10.30
C SER A 29 14.23 1.04 9.12
N GLU A 30 15.28 0.59 8.42
CA GLU A 30 15.84 1.28 7.25
C GLU A 30 15.39 0.67 5.92
N THR A 31 14.43 -0.26 5.94
CA THR A 31 13.83 -0.79 4.71
C THR A 31 12.90 0.25 4.08
N ALA A 32 12.75 0.19 2.76
CA ALA A 32 11.92 1.14 2.01
C ALA A 32 10.48 1.24 2.54
N PRO A 33 9.78 0.13 2.91
CA PRO A 33 8.45 0.22 3.50
C PRO A 33 8.41 1.07 4.78
N CYS A 34 9.45 0.98 5.62
CA CYS A 34 9.52 1.74 6.87
C CYS A 34 9.84 3.21 6.67
N LEU A 35 10.73 3.49 5.73
CA LEU A 35 11.07 4.86 5.36
C LEU A 35 9.86 5.57 4.76
N HIS A 36 9.15 4.90 3.85
CA HIS A 36 7.90 5.40 3.28
C HIS A 36 6.83 5.60 4.36
N HIS A 37 6.61 4.61 5.23
CA HIS A 37 5.65 4.73 6.33
C HIS A 37 5.96 5.92 7.25
N SER A 38 7.24 6.09 7.63
CA SER A 38 7.66 7.21 8.48
C SER A 38 7.41 8.58 7.83
N PHE A 39 7.61 8.68 6.51
CA PHE A 39 7.30 9.88 5.75
C PHE A 39 5.80 10.17 5.75
N VAL A 40 4.96 9.17 5.45
CA VAL A 40 3.50 9.35 5.44
C VAL A 40 2.99 9.86 6.79
N GLN A 41 3.53 9.35 7.91
CA GLN A 41 3.16 9.82 9.24
C GLN A 41 3.63 11.25 9.52
N GLN A 42 4.86 11.61 9.12
CA GLN A 42 5.36 12.98 9.23
C GLN A 42 4.56 13.94 8.35
N HIS A 43 4.21 13.52 7.14
CA HIS A 43 3.43 14.30 6.20
C HIS A 43 2.03 14.57 6.74
N LYS A 44 1.33 13.56 7.24
CA LYS A 44 0.05 13.75 7.95
C LYS A 44 0.17 14.73 9.11
N ALA A 45 1.24 14.64 9.90
CA ALA A 45 1.45 15.51 11.06
C ALA A 45 1.78 16.97 10.69
N VAL A 46 2.52 17.20 9.61
CA VAL A 46 2.98 18.54 9.18
C VAL A 46 1.99 19.23 8.25
N CYS A 47 1.34 18.48 7.37
CA CYS A 47 0.46 19.00 6.33
C CYS A 47 -1.01 19.06 6.77
N GLY A 48 -1.45 18.18 7.68
CA GLY A 48 -2.85 18.07 8.10
C GLY A 48 -3.83 17.87 6.94
N GLU A 49 -5.13 18.08 7.19
CA GLU A 49 -6.20 18.06 6.17
C GLU A 49 -6.54 19.47 5.64
N GLY A 50 -5.53 20.27 5.29
CA GLY A 50 -5.72 21.70 4.97
C GLY A 50 -4.76 22.27 3.92
N GLU A 51 -4.70 23.61 3.85
CA GLU A 51 -3.87 24.35 2.90
C GLU A 51 -2.37 24.02 3.08
N ARG A 52 -1.67 23.74 1.96
CA ARG A 52 -0.26 23.29 1.96
C ARG A 52 0.64 24.39 2.54
N SER A 53 1.15 24.15 3.74
CA SER A 53 2.16 25.01 4.38
C SER A 53 3.51 24.91 3.66
N SER A 54 4.37 25.92 3.82
CA SER A 54 5.75 25.86 3.34
C SER A 54 6.53 24.67 3.93
N ASP A 55 6.21 24.29 5.17
CA ASP A 55 6.82 23.13 5.83
C ASP A 55 6.39 21.81 5.19
N CYS A 56 5.13 21.72 4.75
CA CYS A 56 4.62 20.58 4.00
C CYS A 56 5.38 20.40 2.67
N LEU A 57 5.54 21.49 1.91
CA LEU A 57 6.25 21.46 0.62
C LEU A 57 7.73 21.08 0.79
N ARG A 58 8.39 21.60 1.83
CA ARG A 58 9.79 21.26 2.13
C ARG A 58 9.94 19.78 2.48
N LEU A 59 9.03 19.24 3.28
CA LEU A 59 9.06 17.82 3.67
C LEU A 59 8.89 16.90 2.46
N GLU A 60 8.01 17.25 1.52
CA GLU A 60 7.81 16.50 0.27
C GLU A 60 9.05 16.53 -0.62
N GLU A 61 9.70 17.69 -0.77
CA GLU A 61 10.94 17.81 -1.55
C GLU A 61 12.08 17.00 -0.94
N GLU A 62 12.24 17.04 0.38
CA GLU A 62 13.20 16.22 1.12
C GLU A 62 12.95 14.72 0.91
N HIS A 63 11.68 14.29 0.91
CA HIS A 63 11.33 12.90 0.65
C HIS A 63 11.58 12.48 -0.79
N GLU A 64 11.26 13.33 -1.77
CA GLU A 64 11.50 13.02 -3.18
C GLU A 64 13.00 12.84 -3.45
N MET A 65 13.84 13.73 -2.90
CA MET A 65 15.29 13.59 -2.98
C MET A 65 15.77 12.28 -2.34
N TYR A 66 15.30 11.99 -1.13
CA TYR A 66 15.68 10.78 -0.40
C TYR A 66 15.30 9.50 -1.15
N MET A 67 14.07 9.42 -1.66
CA MET A 67 13.60 8.26 -2.41
C MET A 67 14.42 8.11 -3.70
N ARG A 68 14.72 9.20 -4.42
CA ARG A 68 15.53 9.15 -5.64
C ARG A 68 16.96 8.63 -5.40
N GLU A 69 17.57 8.97 -4.26
CA GLU A 69 18.93 8.54 -3.92
C GLU A 69 19.01 7.10 -3.42
N ARG A 70 17.95 6.58 -2.80
CA ARG A 70 17.93 5.24 -2.19
C ARG A 70 17.09 4.21 -2.94
N GLN A 71 16.31 4.60 -3.95
CA GLN A 71 15.47 3.68 -4.71
C GLN A 71 16.29 2.76 -5.61
N ASP A 72 16.50 1.55 -5.15
CA ASP A 72 16.44 0.39 -6.04
C ASP A 72 14.99 -0.10 -6.05
N LEU A 73 14.22 0.32 -7.05
CA LEU A 73 12.80 -0.02 -7.20
C LEU A 73 12.54 -1.53 -7.13
N ALA A 74 13.50 -2.36 -7.55
CA ALA A 74 13.39 -3.81 -7.46
C ALA A 74 13.55 -4.31 -6.00
N SER A 75 14.44 -3.69 -5.22
CA SER A 75 14.60 -3.95 -3.78
C SER A 75 13.36 -3.51 -3.00
N ASP A 76 12.79 -2.35 -3.32
CA ASP A 76 11.60 -1.80 -2.65
C ASP A 76 10.38 -2.71 -2.83
N GLN A 77 10.16 -3.19 -4.06
CA GLN A 77 9.05 -4.10 -4.34
C GLN A 77 9.27 -5.46 -3.66
N ALA A 78 10.50 -5.98 -3.61
CA ALA A 78 10.81 -7.22 -2.94
C ALA A 78 10.58 -7.12 -1.41
N GLN A 79 11.03 -6.04 -0.78
CA GLN A 79 10.83 -5.78 0.65
C GLN A 79 9.35 -5.58 0.99
N SER A 80 8.59 -4.90 0.12
CA SER A 80 7.14 -4.75 0.29
C SER A 80 6.42 -6.10 0.19
N ARG A 81 6.75 -6.95 -0.80
CA ARG A 81 6.20 -8.31 -0.90
C ARG A 81 6.53 -9.14 0.34
N GLU A 82 7.77 -9.08 0.82
CA GLU A 82 8.20 -9.79 2.02
C GLU A 82 7.39 -9.37 3.25
N MET A 83 7.18 -8.06 3.43
CA MET A 83 6.36 -7.53 4.52
C MET A 83 4.93 -8.06 4.48
N HIS A 84 4.27 -8.00 3.32
CA HIS A 84 2.90 -8.48 3.16
C HIS A 84 2.79 -10.00 3.39
N ASP A 85 3.75 -10.78 2.86
CA ASP A 85 3.79 -12.23 3.07
C ASP A 85 4.01 -12.58 4.55
N ALA A 86 4.92 -11.88 5.23
CA ALA A 86 5.18 -12.09 6.65
C ALA A 86 3.96 -11.71 7.51
N TRP A 87 3.27 -10.62 7.16
CA TRP A 87 2.04 -10.20 7.84
C TRP A 87 0.90 -11.21 7.68
N CYS A 88 0.67 -11.69 6.46
CA CYS A 88 -0.39 -12.65 6.15
C CYS A 88 -0.07 -14.10 6.54
N ALA A 89 1.19 -14.41 6.88
CA ALA A 89 1.55 -15.70 7.49
C ALA A 89 1.16 -15.79 8.98
N ARG A 90 0.77 -14.68 9.62
CA ARG A 90 0.34 -14.66 11.01
C ARG A 90 -1.07 -15.24 11.16
N PRO A 91 -1.31 -16.20 12.08
CA PRO A 91 -2.61 -16.85 12.22
C PRO A 91 -3.79 -15.89 12.48
N GLU A 92 -3.54 -14.79 13.19
CA GLU A 92 -4.55 -13.77 13.50
C GLU A 92 -4.96 -12.91 12.31
N ASN A 93 -4.14 -12.88 11.26
CA ASN A 93 -4.38 -12.11 10.03
C ASN A 93 -4.80 -13.01 8.86
N ASP A 94 -4.63 -14.33 8.99
CA ASP A 94 -5.06 -15.27 7.96
C ASP A 94 -6.58 -15.25 7.79
N GLY A 95 -7.02 -15.29 6.53
CA GLY A 95 -8.44 -15.19 6.17
C GLY A 95 -9.06 -13.80 6.37
N THR A 96 -8.28 -12.77 6.72
CA THR A 96 -8.76 -11.39 6.62
C THR A 96 -8.94 -11.01 5.15
N GLY A 97 -9.91 -10.15 4.86
CA GLY A 97 -10.16 -9.68 3.47
C GLY A 97 -8.92 -9.03 2.83
N PHE A 98 -8.05 -8.40 3.62
CA PHE A 98 -6.76 -7.90 3.16
C PHE A 98 -5.85 -9.02 2.65
N CYS A 99 -5.66 -10.08 3.45
CA CYS A 99 -4.78 -11.19 3.08
C CYS A 99 -5.36 -12.08 1.97
N GLU A 100 -6.69 -12.16 1.85
CA GLU A 100 -7.34 -12.76 0.69
C GLU A 100 -7.06 -11.95 -0.59
N GLY A 101 -7.29 -10.64 -0.57
CA GLY A 101 -6.98 -9.75 -1.70
C GLY A 101 -5.49 -9.75 -2.08
N TRP A 102 -4.59 -9.83 -1.10
CA TRP A 102 -3.15 -9.98 -1.35
C TRP A 102 -2.83 -11.27 -2.11
N ARG A 103 -3.44 -12.40 -1.72
CA ARG A 103 -3.24 -13.68 -2.41
C ARG A 103 -3.75 -13.63 -3.85
N GLU A 104 -4.93 -13.07 -4.07
CA GLU A 104 -5.49 -12.89 -5.41
C GLU A 104 -4.61 -12.00 -6.30
N TRP A 105 -4.11 -10.90 -5.74
CA TRP A 105 -3.20 -10.00 -6.43
C TRP A 105 -1.91 -10.72 -6.88
N LYS A 106 -1.30 -11.53 -6.00
CA LYS A 106 -0.09 -12.29 -6.34
C LYS A 106 -0.32 -13.25 -7.51
N VAL A 107 -1.44 -13.97 -7.51
CA VAL A 107 -1.81 -14.85 -8.65
C VAL A 107 -1.99 -14.02 -9.94
N GLY A 108 -2.62 -12.85 -9.85
CA GLY A 108 -2.75 -11.93 -10.98
C GLY A 108 -1.39 -11.49 -11.56
N GLN A 109 -0.44 -11.14 -10.69
CA GLN A 109 0.92 -10.75 -11.09
C GLN A 109 1.67 -11.87 -11.79
N GLU A 110 1.61 -13.10 -11.26
CA GLU A 110 2.22 -14.28 -11.88
C GLU A 110 1.65 -14.54 -13.29
N LEU A 111 0.35 -14.33 -13.48
CA LEU A 111 -0.31 -14.47 -14.78
C LEU A 111 0.11 -13.39 -15.79
N ILE A 112 0.35 -12.16 -15.34
CA ILE A 112 0.84 -11.06 -16.19
C ILE A 112 2.28 -11.33 -16.63
N THR A 113 3.16 -11.68 -15.68
CA THR A 113 4.55 -12.04 -15.98
C THR A 113 4.64 -13.25 -16.92
N ALA A 114 3.82 -14.28 -16.71
CA ALA A 114 3.79 -15.47 -17.57
C ALA A 114 3.32 -15.18 -19.01
N ARG A 115 2.60 -14.08 -19.23
CA ARG A 115 2.14 -13.64 -20.56
C ARG A 115 3.11 -12.69 -21.27
N GLY A 116 4.25 -12.37 -20.64
CA GLY A 116 5.20 -11.38 -21.17
C GLY A 116 4.66 -9.96 -21.16
N GLY A 117 3.64 -9.67 -20.35
CA GLY A 117 3.21 -8.31 -20.07
C GLY A 117 4.08 -7.71 -18.97
N ASP A 118 4.38 -6.43 -19.09
CA ASP A 118 4.96 -5.68 -17.97
C ASP A 118 3.96 -5.69 -16.81
N ALA A 119 4.40 -6.11 -15.63
CA ALA A 119 3.60 -6.03 -14.41
C ALA A 119 3.19 -4.56 -14.19
N GLU A 120 1.90 -4.26 -14.17
CA GLU A 120 1.42 -2.91 -13.89
C GLU A 120 1.91 -2.47 -12.51
N ASP A 121 2.74 -1.43 -12.52
CA ASP A 121 3.30 -0.77 -11.34
C ASP A 121 2.17 -0.04 -10.60
N ASN A 122 1.70 -0.64 -9.51
CA ASN A 122 0.73 -0.04 -8.59
C ASN A 122 1.37 0.28 -7.23
N SER A 123 2.69 0.52 -7.22
CA SER A 123 3.47 0.58 -5.98
C SER A 123 3.40 1.92 -5.25
N ALA A 124 2.62 2.89 -5.74
CA ALA A 124 2.65 4.28 -5.25
C ALA A 124 1.30 4.90 -4.88
N THR A 125 0.19 4.16 -4.93
CA THR A 125 -1.12 4.68 -4.51
C THR A 125 -1.66 3.90 -3.33
N GLY A 126 -1.65 4.56 -2.16
CA GLY A 126 -2.79 4.38 -1.26
C GLY A 126 -4.06 4.56 -2.09
N GLY A 127 -4.85 3.50 -2.21
CA GLY A 127 -6.08 3.47 -3.01
C GLY A 127 -5.86 3.04 -4.47
N GLY A 128 -5.94 1.73 -4.74
CA GLY A 128 -5.96 1.25 -6.12
C GLY A 128 -5.80 -0.25 -6.29
N HIS A 129 -6.43 -1.09 -5.48
CA HIS A 129 -6.59 -2.48 -5.88
C HIS A 129 -7.63 -2.55 -7.02
N PRO A 130 -7.33 -3.19 -8.17
CA PRO A 130 -8.29 -3.42 -9.23
C PRO A 130 -9.27 -4.52 -8.80
N GLY A 131 -10.25 -4.12 -7.98
CA GLY A 131 -11.35 -4.98 -7.52
C GLY A 131 -12.69 -4.25 -7.44
N ALA A 132 -12.75 -2.96 -7.79
CA ALA A 132 -13.96 -2.14 -7.66
C ALA A 132 -14.85 -2.09 -8.93
N GLU A 133 -14.51 -2.81 -9.99
CA GLU A 133 -15.35 -2.88 -11.19
C GLU A 133 -15.69 -4.32 -11.57
N ARG A 134 -16.65 -4.91 -10.86
CA ARG A 134 -17.55 -5.95 -11.42
C ARG A 134 -18.70 -6.23 -10.47
N LEU A 135 -19.79 -5.46 -10.61
CA LEU A 135 -21.19 -5.93 -10.60
C LEU A 135 -22.14 -4.73 -10.69
N ALA A 136 -22.31 -4.21 -11.90
CA ALA A 136 -23.48 -3.43 -12.28
C ALA A 136 -23.98 -3.94 -13.63
N THR A 137 -24.48 -5.17 -13.63
CA THR A 137 -25.37 -5.69 -14.68
C THR A 137 -26.39 -6.63 -14.05
N ALA A 138 -27.65 -6.44 -14.46
CA ALA A 138 -28.91 -7.06 -13.98
C ALA A 138 -29.60 -6.22 -12.88
N GLU A 139 -30.81 -5.67 -13.04
CA GLU A 139 -31.92 -5.99 -13.95
C GLU A 139 -32.73 -4.72 -14.29
N ALA A 140 -33.05 -4.55 -15.58
CA ALA A 140 -34.15 -3.71 -16.04
C ALA A 140 -35.18 -4.63 -16.70
N MET A 141 -36.14 -5.11 -15.92
CA MET A 141 -37.43 -5.62 -16.41
C MET A 141 -38.50 -5.34 -15.36
N HIS A 142 -39.26 -4.27 -15.57
CA HIS A 142 -40.72 -4.21 -15.44
C HIS A 142 -41.22 -2.95 -16.16
#